data_AF-H3AIQ8-F1
#
_entry.id   AF-H3AIQ8-F1
#
_cell.length_a   1.000
_cell.length_b   1.000
_cell.length_c   1.000
_cell.angle_alpha   90.00
_cell.angle_beta   90.00
_cell.angle_gamma   90.00
#
_symmetry.space_group_name_H-M   'P 1'
#
loop_
_entity.id
_entity.type
_entity.pdbx_description
1 polymer ?
#
loop_
_entity_poly.entity_id
_entity_poly.type
_entity_poly.pdbx_seq_one_letter_code
_entity_poly.pdbx_strand_id
1 'polypeptide(L)'
;LRRRYDISIETYRQRFQSLKYQPSDTPHELYTRLKELCTKWIQPEGKTGEQVMEMFVTEQFIQLLPSDVQLWVKEHHLEQGKCAITLAGPLERPERPENK
;
A
#
# COMPACT_ATOMS: atom_id res chain seq x y z
N LEU A 1 -16.48 -15.98 13.20
CA LEU A 1 -16.72 -16.83 12.02
C LEU A 1 -15.65 -16.58 10.97
N ARG A 2 -14.63 -17.45 10.95
CA ARG A 2 -13.75 -17.81 9.82
C ARG A 2 -13.59 -16.73 8.72
N ARG A 3 -12.65 -15.78 8.92
CA ARG A 3 -12.12 -14.92 7.83
C ARG A 3 -11.59 -15.88 6.76
N ARG A 4 -12.39 -16.10 5.71
CA ARG A 4 -11.96 -16.84 4.53
C ARG A 4 -10.68 -16.17 4.00
N TYR A 5 -9.82 -16.98 3.43
CA TYR A 5 -8.54 -16.68 2.77
C TYR A 5 -8.65 -15.60 1.68
N ASP A 6 -9.02 -14.38 2.04
CA ASP A 6 -8.92 -13.23 1.17
C ASP A 6 -7.50 -12.71 1.31
N ILE A 7 -6.68 -13.00 0.31
CA ILE A 7 -5.36 -12.40 0.16
C ILE A 7 -5.58 -10.88 0.21
N SER A 8 -5.10 -10.22 1.27
CA SER A 8 -5.37 -8.80 1.50
C SER A 8 -4.85 -7.94 0.34
N ILE A 9 -5.49 -6.79 0.08
CA ILE A 9 -5.03 -5.77 -0.89
C ILE A 9 -3.54 -5.45 -0.69
N GLU A 10 -3.11 -5.38 0.57
CA GLU A 10 -1.70 -5.17 0.96
C GLU A 10 -0.78 -6.31 0.47
N THR A 11 -1.26 -7.55 0.43
CA THR A 11 -0.49 -8.67 -0.13
C THR A 11 -0.27 -8.52 -1.63
N TYR A 12 -1.30 -8.07 -2.38
CA TYR A 12 -1.15 -7.81 -3.82
C TYR A 12 -0.23 -6.63 -4.09
N ARG A 13 -0.32 -5.59 -3.27
CA ARG A 13 0.60 -4.44 -3.28
C ARG A 13 2.05 -4.88 -3.09
N GLN A 14 2.34 -5.61 -2.01
CA GLN A 14 3.70 -6.08 -1.73
C GLN A 14 4.24 -6.97 -2.85
N ARG A 15 3.41 -7.85 -3.42
CA ARG A 15 3.78 -8.68 -4.57
C ARG A 15 4.04 -7.88 -5.84
N PHE A 16 3.26 -6.83 -6.08
CA PHE A 16 3.48 -5.90 -7.20
C PHE A 16 4.83 -5.19 -7.07
N GLN A 17 5.11 -4.63 -5.89
CA GLN A 17 6.38 -3.92 -5.62
C GLN A 17 7.61 -4.82 -5.65
N SER A 18 7.48 -6.06 -5.16
CA SER A 18 8.57 -7.03 -5.09
C SER A 18 8.67 -7.94 -6.31
N LEU A 19 7.88 -7.69 -7.36
CA LEU A 19 7.91 -8.50 -8.58
C LEU A 19 9.29 -8.40 -9.23
N LYS A 20 9.92 -9.55 -9.48
CA LYS A 20 11.23 -9.64 -10.14
C LYS A 20 11.12 -10.45 -11.42
N TYR A 21 11.86 -10.04 -12.44
CA TYR A 21 12.07 -10.84 -13.64
C TYR A 21 12.76 -12.16 -13.28
N GLN A 22 12.15 -13.29 -13.64
CA GLN A 22 12.78 -14.61 -13.53
C GLN A 22 13.47 -14.98 -14.84
N PRO A 23 14.58 -15.73 -14.81
CA PRO A 23 15.27 -16.16 -16.03
C PRO A 23 14.40 -16.99 -16.99
N SER A 24 13.34 -17.62 -16.48
CA SER A 24 12.38 -18.40 -17.26
C SER A 24 11.25 -17.57 -17.88
N ASP A 25 11.13 -16.29 -17.51
CA ASP A 25 9.98 -15.48 -17.90
C ASP A 25 10.13 -14.93 -19.32
N THR A 26 9.09 -15.08 -20.14
CA THR A 26 8.94 -14.22 -21.31
C THR A 26 8.49 -12.82 -20.89
N PRO A 27 8.83 -11.76 -21.65
CA PRO A 27 8.33 -10.40 -21.38
C PRO A 27 6.80 -10.32 -21.29
N HIS A 28 6.09 -11.15 -22.07
CA HIS A 28 4.64 -11.22 -22.04
C HIS A 28 4.11 -11.81 -20.73
N GLU A 29 4.70 -12.90 -20.22
CA GLU A 29 4.31 -13.50 -18.94
C GLU A 29 4.63 -12.61 -17.74
N LEU A 30 5.77 -11.88 -17.78
CA LEU A 30 6.07 -10.86 -16.79
C LEU A 30 5.01 -9.75 -16.81
N TYR A 31 4.69 -9.20 -17.99
CA TYR A 31 3.70 -8.15 -18.13
C TYR A 31 2.32 -8.59 -17.65
N THR A 32 1.87 -9.80 -18.02
CA THR A 32 0.59 -10.35 -17.60
C THR A 32 0.50 -10.46 -16.08
N ARG A 33 1.52 -11.02 -15.42
CA ARG A 33 1.55 -11.10 -13.95
C ARG A 33 1.60 -9.73 -13.29
N LEU A 34 2.39 -8.79 -13.83
CA LEU A 34 2.45 -7.41 -13.34
C LEU A 34 1.07 -6.74 -13.43
N LYS A 35 0.38 -6.89 -14.56
CA LYS A 35 -0.96 -6.35 -14.78
C LYS A 35 -1.98 -6.97 -13.83
N GLU A 36 -1.97 -8.29 -13.65
CA GLU A 36 -2.88 -8.97 -12.71
C GLU A 36 -2.69 -8.51 -11.27
N LEU A 37 -1.44 -8.36 -10.82
CA LEU A 37 -1.12 -7.85 -9.48
C LEU A 37 -1.58 -6.41 -9.32
N CYS A 38 -1.33 -5.56 -10.32
CA CYS A 38 -1.78 -4.17 -10.34
C CYS A 38 -3.31 -4.08 -10.29
N THR A 39 -4.04 -4.83 -11.10
CA THR A 39 -5.52 -4.83 -11.07
C THR A 39 -6.05 -5.29 -9.72
N LYS A 40 -5.48 -6.33 -9.11
CA LYS A 40 -5.93 -6.84 -7.80
C LYS A 40 -5.59 -5.91 -6.64
N TRP A 41 -4.51 -5.15 -6.75
CA TRP A 41 -4.14 -4.13 -5.77
C TRP A 41 -4.97 -2.85 -5.94
N ILE A 42 -5.01 -2.29 -7.14
CA ILE A 42 -5.66 -1.02 -7.44
C ILE A 42 -7.17 -1.15 -7.45
N GLN A 43 -7.75 -2.31 -7.80
CA GLN A 43 -9.20 -2.51 -7.94
C GLN A 43 -9.86 -1.33 -8.67
N PRO A 44 -9.51 -1.12 -9.95
CA PRO A 44 -9.87 0.09 -10.70
C PRO A 44 -11.38 0.25 -10.93
N GLU A 45 -12.17 -0.80 -10.71
CA GLU A 45 -13.62 -0.77 -10.84
C GLU A 45 -14.24 0.29 -9.92
N GLY A 46 -14.75 1.37 -10.51
CA GLY A 46 -15.37 2.47 -9.77
C GLY A 46 -14.39 3.54 -9.24
N LYS A 47 -13.10 3.46 -9.57
CA LYS A 47 -12.10 4.49 -9.23
C LYS A 47 -11.83 5.45 -10.39
N THR A 48 -11.71 6.73 -10.09
CA THR A 48 -11.25 7.74 -11.04
C THR A 48 -9.73 7.65 -11.21
N GLY A 49 -9.22 8.18 -12.32
CA GLY A 49 -7.76 8.26 -12.55
C GLY A 49 -7.03 9.03 -11.43
N GLU A 50 -7.67 10.05 -10.86
CA GLU A 50 -7.14 10.81 -9.71
C GLU A 50 -7.06 9.94 -8.46
N GLN A 51 -8.09 9.14 -8.15
CA GLN A 51 -8.06 8.22 -7.01
C GLN A 51 -6.97 7.17 -7.16
N VAL A 52 -6.77 6.64 -8.38
CA VAL A 52 -5.68 5.71 -8.67
C VAL A 52 -4.33 6.39 -8.46
N MET A 53 -4.15 7.61 -8.96
CA MET A 53 -2.92 8.39 -8.77
C MET A 53 -2.63 8.67 -7.29
N GLU A 54 -3.65 9.08 -6.51
CA GLU A 54 -3.52 9.34 -5.08
C GLU A 54 -3.06 8.11 -4.29
N MET A 55 -3.45 6.90 -4.71
CA MET A 55 -2.96 5.66 -4.10
C MET A 55 -1.44 5.51 -4.27
N PHE A 56 -0.92 5.74 -5.48
CA PHE A 56 0.53 5.70 -5.73
C PHE A 56 1.29 6.79 -4.98
N VAL A 57 0.74 8.01 -4.92
CA VAL A 57 1.33 9.13 -4.17
C VAL A 57 1.39 8.81 -2.68
N THR A 58 0.32 8.26 -2.11
CA THR A 58 0.26 7.88 -0.69
C THR A 58 1.29 6.80 -0.38
N GLU A 59 1.39 5.79 -1.23
CA GLU A 59 2.40 4.75 -1.12
C GLU A 59 3.82 5.33 -1.13
N GLN A 60 4.13 6.19 -2.10
CA GLN A 60 5.45 6.79 -2.22
C GLN A 60 5.74 7.69 -1.01
N PHE A 61 4.75 8.44 -0.55
CA PHE A 61 4.85 9.28 0.63
C PHE A 61 5.23 8.47 1.87
N ILE A 62 4.54 7.36 2.12
CA ILE A 62 4.84 6.48 3.27
C ILE A 62 6.28 5.95 3.19
N GLN A 63 6.75 5.55 2.02
CA GLN A 63 8.14 5.08 1.86
C GLN A 63 9.20 6.14 2.16
N LEU A 64 8.86 7.42 2.00
CA LEU A 64 9.75 8.55 2.28
C LEU A 64 9.74 8.98 3.75
N LEU A 65 8.79 8.51 4.56
CA LEU A 65 8.71 8.84 5.99
C LEU A 65 9.81 8.11 6.79
N PRO A 66 10.22 8.67 7.95
CA PRO A 66 11.06 7.97 8.92
C PRO A 66 10.45 6.63 9.37
N SER A 67 11.29 5.65 9.72
CA SER A 67 10.86 4.27 9.99
C SER A 67 9.87 4.12 11.15
N ASP A 68 10.01 4.95 12.18
CA ASP A 68 9.08 5.05 13.31
C ASP A 68 7.69 5.52 12.87
N VAL A 69 7.64 6.50 11.96
CA VAL A 69 6.38 7.00 11.38
C VAL A 69 5.78 5.96 10.42
N GLN A 70 6.61 5.26 9.64
CA GLN A 70 6.13 4.17 8.77
C GLN A 70 5.46 3.06 9.58
N LEU A 71 6.06 2.66 10.71
CA LEU A 71 5.51 1.64 11.57
C LEU A 71 4.15 2.07 12.13
N TRP A 72 4.07 3.30 12.60
CA TRP A 72 2.84 3.89 13.12
C TRP A 72 1.72 3.93 12.07
N VAL A 73 2.03 4.36 10.84
CA VAL A 73 1.08 4.36 9.71
C VAL A 73 0.54 2.96 9.40
N LYS A 74 1.40 1.94 9.44
CA LYS A 74 1.04 0.53 9.20
C LYS A 74 0.16 -0.04 10.31
N GLU A 75 0.50 0.23 11.58
CA GLU A 75 -0.27 -0.23 12.74
C GLU A 75 -1.69 0.34 12.77
N HIS A 76 -1.88 1.57 12.27
CA HIS A 76 -3.17 2.24 12.22
C HIS A 76 -3.94 2.04 10.90
N HIS A 77 -3.45 1.18 9.98
CA HIS A 77 -4.07 0.90 8.68
C HIS A 77 -4.36 2.16 7.84
N LEU A 78 -3.54 3.20 7.98
CA LEU A 78 -3.72 4.48 7.28
C LEU A 78 -3.21 4.43 5.82
N GLU A 79 -2.88 3.23 5.34
CA GLU A 79 -2.36 2.95 4.00
C GLU A 79 -3.46 3.02 2.91
N GLN A 80 -4.74 3.09 3.29
CA GLN A 80 -5.88 3.19 2.37
C GLN A 80 -6.50 4.59 2.38
N GLY A 81 -6.04 5.47 1.49
CA GLY A 81 -6.65 6.78 1.26
C GLY A 81 -6.18 7.90 2.21
N LYS A 82 -6.72 9.11 2.00
CA LYS A 82 -6.28 10.46 2.44
C LYS A 82 -5.85 10.71 3.90
N CYS A 83 -5.72 9.71 4.76
CA CYS A 83 -5.36 9.88 6.16
C CYS A 83 -3.85 9.97 6.46
N ALA A 84 -2.95 9.78 5.48
CA ALA A 84 -1.50 9.92 5.73
C ALA A 84 -1.05 11.38 5.90
N ILE A 85 -1.73 12.33 5.24
CA ILE A 85 -1.31 13.75 5.20
C ILE A 85 -1.72 14.49 6.49
N THR A 86 -2.89 14.16 7.05
CA THR A 86 -3.43 14.81 8.27
C THR A 86 -2.55 14.56 9.50
N LEU A 87 -1.70 13.54 9.49
CA LEU A 87 -0.89 13.12 10.63
C LEU A 87 0.62 13.33 10.43
N ALA A 88 1.03 13.70 9.21
CA ALA A 88 2.39 14.13 8.89
C ALA A 88 2.55 15.66 8.85
N GLY A 89 1.48 16.42 9.18
CA GLY A 89 1.62 17.76 9.77
C GLY A 89 2.49 17.67 11.03
N PRO A 90 3.08 18.80 11.48
CA PRO A 90 4.21 18.81 12.41
C PRO A 90 3.95 17.79 13.52
N LEU A 91 4.79 16.74 13.53
CA LEU A 91 4.90 15.77 14.59
C LEU A 91 5.32 16.53 15.86
N GLU A 92 4.38 17.26 16.47
CA GLU A 92 4.32 17.28 17.91
C GLU A 92 4.16 15.81 18.27
N ARG A 93 5.30 15.23 18.68
CA ARG A 93 5.50 13.82 19.04
C ARG A 93 4.17 13.24 19.51
N PRO A 94 3.63 12.18 18.85
CA PRO A 94 2.46 11.52 19.42
C PRO A 94 2.88 11.05 20.80
N GLU A 95 2.33 11.70 21.83
CA GLU A 95 2.46 11.25 23.20
C GLU A 95 1.89 9.84 23.20
N ARG A 96 2.80 8.89 23.38
CA ARG A 96 2.52 7.47 23.57
C ARG A 96 1.33 7.41 24.54
N PRO A 97 0.15 6.88 24.15
CA PRO A 97 -0.94 6.76 25.11
C PRO A 97 -0.45 5.81 26.19
N GLU A 98 -0.18 6.37 27.37
CA GLU A 98 0.24 5.62 28.54
C GLU A 98 -0.84 4.58 28.85
N ASN A 99 -0.38 3.34 29.01
CA ASN A 99 -1.17 2.23 29.51
C ASN A 99 -1.97 2.66 30.76
N LYS A 100 -3.27 2.40 30.74
CA LYS A 100 -4.03 2.09 31.95
C LYS A 100 -4.42 0.62 31.93
#